data_AF-A0AAE2JSX6-F1
#
_entry.id   AF-A0AAE2JSX6-F1
#
_cell.length_a   1.000
_cell.length_b   1.000
_cell.length_c   1.000
_cell.angle_alpha   90.00
_cell.angle_beta   90.00
_cell.angle_gamma   90.00
#
_symmetry.space_group_name_H-M   'P 1'
#
loop_
_entity.id
_entity.type
_entity.pdbx_description
1 polymer ?
#
loop_
_entity_poly.entity_id
_entity_poly.type
_entity_poly.pdbx_seq_one_letter_code
_entity_poly.pdbx_strand_id
1 'polypeptide(L)'
;MTKQQKQLALIEEIFINVGGKQNIKDVYNCATRLRLTLYDQSLIKLDNLKTLKRTQGCLISSGELQIIIGSEVSQITNLLKEQLQINIDKINGFEIKNSLNVNNKKVGLTKRFVKSISAIFGPLIPFLIGFGLIMALQQILIRIGWVHLIKSDSVFQKDYNIFDLVINTIANSGFKLIGVMVIWSTTRYLKGNTAIAIALGLIMISPIIPEQGLHLLNIGSWEIVIKPFYSKILVFIFTGVVISYFQKLMNKYFHSVANFILNPLLSLLIGGLLAFFVIGSIMSIIESYVLKAFNWFVTLPYGISGLIIGLTWQPLVVLGVHNVLFFTAIADLTTTNNPSIFLAAAFAAAWAQMGATIAVGIKSKKSVDKSAAIAAALPGIISGPTESCIYAINLPRFKPFILGTIAGGIGGWLISIFNVGLNNLAGLGGDVGFLAYTDKLVLAIIIDLVSFVLGILITYVFWNEQQAEEILFKDITKELKIKTGHYSSKLQTLLIKLKIKKEQTSEKQTEIIKTYKDIDLLYKDIKKFSKQTLKYEKLVEKLKKIETKNYKIKNNILAKKLEEQKLKLENQIKRQEDIIIKNSKINYTKIKNYIEQLEKITNSNLKDFKTKYYSAINKIALDYKLIN
;
A
#
# COMPACT_ATOMS: atom_id res chain seq x y z
N MET A 1 17.57 25.68 23.32
CA MET A 1 17.78 24.41 22.59
C MET A 1 17.27 24.52 21.17
N THR A 2 18.12 24.22 20.18
CA THR A 2 17.74 24.10 18.77
C THR A 2 16.80 22.92 18.53
N LYS A 3 16.10 22.89 17.40
CA LYS A 3 15.15 21.82 17.05
C LYS A 3 15.80 20.43 17.10
N GLN A 4 17.03 20.32 16.60
CA GLN A 4 17.81 19.08 16.59
C GLN A 4 18.25 18.64 18.01
N GLN A 5 18.67 19.58 18.87
CA GLN A 5 19.02 19.26 20.28
C GLN A 5 17.83 18.69 21.06
N LYS A 6 16.61 19.21 20.83
CA LYS A 6 15.39 18.68 21.46
C LYS A 6 15.01 17.28 20.94
N GLN A 7 15.32 16.97 19.69
CA GLN A 7 15.10 15.65 19.11
C GLN A 7 16.10 14.62 19.65
N LEU A 8 17.37 15.02 19.82
CA LEU A 8 18.40 14.17 20.43
C LEU A 8 18.09 13.86 21.91
N ALA A 9 17.65 14.85 22.69
CA ALA A 9 17.22 14.64 24.07
C ALA A 9 16.06 13.63 24.18
N LEU A 10 15.07 13.72 23.28
CA LEU A 10 13.96 12.76 23.24
C LEU A 10 14.46 11.34 22.92
N ILE A 11 15.45 11.20 22.02
CA ILE A 11 16.01 9.89 21.67
C ILE A 11 16.77 9.29 22.86
N GLU A 12 17.51 10.09 23.62
CA GLU A 12 18.17 9.64 24.86
C GLU A 12 17.16 9.18 25.91
N GLU A 13 16.09 9.94 26.11
CA GLU A 13 14.98 9.55 27.00
C GLU A 13 14.33 8.23 26.54
N ILE A 14 14.17 8.02 25.23
CA ILE A 14 13.68 6.75 24.68
C ILE A 14 14.66 5.62 25.01
N PHE A 15 15.97 5.78 24.79
CA PHE A 15 16.95 4.74 25.09
C PHE A 15 16.95 4.32 26.57
N ILE A 16 16.85 5.28 27.50
CA ILE A 16 16.79 5.01 28.94
C ILE A 16 15.56 4.16 29.29
N ASN A 17 14.41 4.47 28.69
CA ASN A 17 13.15 3.81 29.03
C ASN A 17 12.89 2.49 28.29
N VAL A 18 13.72 2.13 27.31
CA VAL A 18 13.66 0.84 26.61
C VAL A 18 14.79 -0.12 26.99
N GLY A 19 15.59 0.18 28.03
CA GLY A 19 16.68 -0.71 28.47
C GLY A 19 18.01 -0.54 27.70
N GLY A 20 18.21 0.62 27.08
CA GLY A 20 19.43 0.99 26.36
C GLY A 20 19.39 0.72 24.85
N LYS A 21 20.40 1.25 24.14
CA LYS A 21 20.54 1.09 22.68
C LYS A 21 20.61 -0.38 22.26
N GLN A 22 21.28 -1.20 23.06
CA GLN A 22 21.47 -2.64 22.82
C GLN A 22 20.18 -3.46 22.84
N ASN A 23 19.11 -2.96 23.48
CA ASN A 23 17.83 -3.68 23.54
C ASN A 23 16.99 -3.46 22.27
N ILE A 24 17.42 -2.60 21.34
CA ILE A 24 16.69 -2.29 20.11
C ILE A 24 17.17 -3.20 18.97
N LYS A 25 16.24 -4.00 18.45
CA LYS A 25 16.46 -4.95 17.35
C LYS A 25 16.18 -4.33 15.98
N ASP A 26 15.09 -3.58 15.85
CA ASP A 26 14.68 -2.94 14.60
C ASP A 26 13.93 -1.65 14.90
N VAL A 27 14.02 -0.69 13.97
CA VAL A 27 13.43 0.65 14.09
C VAL A 27 12.81 1.04 12.76
N TYR A 28 11.55 1.44 12.77
CA TYR A 28 10.90 2.03 11.62
C TYR A 28 9.77 2.96 12.05
N ASN A 29 9.20 3.72 11.11
CA ASN A 29 8.08 4.60 11.38
C ASN A 29 6.98 4.45 10.34
N CYS A 30 5.75 4.76 10.78
CA CYS A 30 4.67 5.09 9.86
C CYS A 30 4.53 6.63 9.79
N ALA A 31 3.35 7.12 9.38
CA ALA A 31 3.08 8.55 9.26
C ALA A 31 3.14 9.33 10.59
N THR A 32 2.80 8.69 11.72
CA THR A 32 2.72 9.38 13.02
C THR A 32 3.35 8.63 14.21
N ARG A 33 3.83 7.40 14.01
CA ARG A 33 4.34 6.54 15.10
C ARG A 33 5.71 6.00 14.81
N LEU A 34 6.60 6.11 15.79
CA LEU A 34 7.88 5.43 15.86
C LEU A 34 7.63 4.02 16.39
N ARG A 35 8.16 3.01 15.71
CA ARG A 35 8.00 1.60 16.05
C ARG A 35 9.36 0.99 16.34
N LEU A 36 9.49 0.42 17.53
CA LEU A 36 10.69 -0.23 18.00
C LEU A 36 10.37 -1.71 18.23
N THR A 37 11.13 -2.58 17.57
CA THR A 37 11.19 -4.00 17.92
C THR A 37 12.32 -4.17 18.92
N LEU A 38 12.04 -4.73 20.10
CA LEU A 38 13.01 -4.88 21.18
C LEU A 38 13.40 -6.36 21.37
N TYR A 39 14.60 -6.64 21.87
CA TYR A 39 15.03 -7.99 22.23
C TYR A 39 14.32 -8.50 23.48
N ASP A 40 14.18 -7.63 24.48
CA ASP A 40 13.47 -7.91 25.73
C ASP A 40 12.45 -6.81 26.05
N GLN A 41 11.18 -7.19 26.10
CA GLN A 41 10.08 -6.26 26.40
C GLN A 41 9.92 -5.99 27.90
N SER A 42 10.50 -6.82 28.78
CA SER A 42 10.40 -6.64 30.23
C SER A 42 11.14 -5.40 30.75
N LEU A 43 12.08 -4.87 29.95
CA LEU A 43 12.87 -3.69 30.27
C LEU A 43 12.16 -2.36 29.93
N ILE A 44 10.95 -2.41 29.36
CA ILE A 44 10.20 -1.22 28.95
C ILE A 44 9.55 -0.54 30.15
N LYS A 45 9.93 0.72 30.42
CA LYS A 45 9.25 1.59 31.38
C LYS A 45 8.11 2.35 30.71
N LEU A 46 7.00 1.66 30.47
CA LEU A 46 5.88 2.16 29.66
C LEU A 46 5.24 3.44 30.23
N ASP A 47 5.14 3.56 31.54
CA ASP A 47 4.49 4.71 32.18
C ASP A 47 5.32 5.99 32.05
N ASN A 48 6.66 5.88 32.04
CA ASN A 48 7.55 6.99 31.76
C ASN A 48 7.52 7.41 30.28
N LEU A 49 7.36 6.44 29.37
CA LEU A 49 7.25 6.74 27.93
C LEU A 49 5.95 7.47 27.58
N LYS A 50 4.89 7.32 28.37
CA LYS A 50 3.61 8.02 28.16
C LYS A 50 3.65 9.49 28.61
N THR A 51 4.56 9.86 29.52
CA THR A 51 4.63 11.20 30.11
C THR A 51 5.67 12.11 29.44
N LEU A 52 6.39 11.62 28.42
CA LEU A 52 7.37 12.41 27.68
C LEU A 52 6.68 13.58 26.95
N LYS A 53 7.19 14.80 27.17
CA LYS A 53 6.62 16.10 26.71
C LYS A 53 6.39 16.24 25.19
N ARG A 54 6.81 15.26 24.37
CA ARG A 54 6.70 15.24 22.90
C ARG A 54 6.11 13.96 22.33
N THR A 55 5.60 13.09 23.20
CA THR A 55 4.88 11.89 22.78
C THR A 55 3.40 12.06 23.12
N GLN A 56 2.53 11.68 22.19
CA GLN A 56 1.07 11.70 22.40
C GLN A 56 0.56 10.38 23.00
N GLY A 57 1.48 9.51 23.41
CA GLY A 57 1.19 8.20 24.00
C GLY A 57 2.16 7.12 23.52
N CYS A 58 2.18 6.03 24.27
CA CYS A 58 2.99 4.85 23.99
C CYS A 58 2.15 3.59 24.24
N LEU A 59 2.22 2.63 23.33
CA LEU A 59 1.50 1.35 23.42
C LEU A 59 2.32 0.20 22.87
N ILE A 60 2.16 -0.99 23.45
CA ILE A 60 2.74 -2.21 22.91
C ILE A 60 1.66 -2.92 22.10
N SER A 61 1.92 -3.16 20.82
CA SER A 61 0.98 -3.83 19.92
C SER A 61 1.72 -4.73 18.96
N SER A 62 1.22 -5.96 18.79
CA SER A 62 1.82 -6.98 17.92
C SER A 62 3.30 -7.28 18.20
N GLY A 63 3.74 -7.15 19.47
CA GLY A 63 5.12 -7.41 19.87
C GLY A 63 6.10 -6.26 19.61
N GLU A 64 5.60 -5.06 19.28
CA GLU A 64 6.42 -3.86 19.07
C GLU A 64 5.98 -2.72 19.98
N LEU A 65 6.94 -1.91 20.41
CA LEU A 65 6.71 -0.67 21.14
C LEU A 65 6.39 0.44 20.12
N GLN A 66 5.21 1.05 20.23
CA GLN A 66 4.76 2.14 19.36
C GLN A 66 4.67 3.44 20.16
N ILE A 67 5.50 4.41 19.79
CA ILE A 67 5.53 5.75 20.39
C ILE A 67 4.88 6.72 19.39
N ILE A 68 3.84 7.42 19.80
CA ILE A 68 3.10 8.37 18.96
C ILE A 68 3.82 9.72 19.05
N ILE A 69 4.41 10.17 17.94
CA ILE A 69 5.21 11.40 17.88
C ILE A 69 4.54 12.47 16.99
N GLY A 70 3.79 12.06 15.97
CA GLY A 70 3.17 12.97 14.99
C GLY A 70 4.02 13.14 13.73
N SER A 71 3.88 14.29 13.06
CA SER A 71 4.50 14.57 11.74
C SER A 71 6.03 14.59 11.74
N GLU A 72 6.68 14.79 12.89
CA GLU A 72 8.15 14.80 13.01
C GLU A 72 8.77 13.40 13.13
N VAL A 73 7.96 12.34 13.10
CA VAL A 73 8.40 10.96 13.37
C VAL A 73 9.48 10.48 12.41
N SER A 74 9.45 10.88 11.14
CA SER A 74 10.45 10.44 10.15
C SER A 74 11.84 11.01 10.45
N GLN A 75 11.91 12.25 10.94
CA GLN A 75 13.18 12.90 11.27
C GLN A 75 13.80 12.27 12.53
N ILE A 76 12.97 12.02 13.55
CA ILE A 76 13.39 11.38 14.80
C ILE A 76 13.83 9.94 14.55
N THR A 77 13.15 9.22 13.65
CA THR A 77 13.52 7.85 13.28
C THR A 77 14.88 7.78 12.59
N ASN A 78 15.18 8.75 11.72
CA ASN A 78 16.48 8.81 11.03
C ASN A 78 17.62 9.13 12.00
N LEU A 79 17.43 10.12 12.88
CA LEU A 79 18.41 10.46 13.94
C LEU A 79 18.65 9.29 14.91
N LEU A 80 17.59 8.55 15.26
CA LEU A 80 17.69 7.38 16.14
C LEU A 80 18.48 6.25 15.46
N LYS A 81 18.30 6.04 14.15
CA LYS A 81 19.06 5.06 13.36
C LYS A 81 20.53 5.44 13.21
N GLU A 82 20.82 6.72 12.98
CA GLU A 82 22.18 7.28 13.00
C GLU A 82 22.88 6.97 14.32
N GLN A 83 22.21 7.19 15.46
CA GLN A 83 22.78 6.92 16.79
C GLN A 83 22.93 5.43 17.16
N LEU A 84 22.25 4.53 16.44
CA LEU A 84 22.37 3.07 16.59
C LEU A 84 23.44 2.47 15.66
N GLN A 85 24.14 3.26 14.84
CA GLN A 85 25.07 2.80 13.80
C GLN A 85 24.46 1.75 12.85
N ILE A 86 23.12 1.75 12.72
CA ILE A 86 22.43 0.91 11.74
C ILE A 86 22.61 1.62 10.41
N ASN A 87 23.47 1.07 9.54
CA ASN A 87 23.77 1.60 8.20
C ASN A 87 22.52 2.22 7.53
N ILE A 88 22.61 3.53 7.31
CA ILE A 88 21.56 4.41 6.75
C ILE A 88 21.22 4.03 5.30
N ASP A 89 22.04 3.20 4.66
CA ASP A 89 21.89 2.71 3.28
C ASP A 89 20.62 1.89 3.01
N LYS A 90 19.80 1.60 4.02
CA LYS A 90 18.55 0.82 3.87
C LYS A 90 17.26 1.66 3.76
N ILE A 91 17.30 2.99 3.80
CA ILE A 91 16.08 3.81 3.79
C ILE A 91 15.96 4.64 2.50
N ASN A 92 15.98 3.97 1.37
CA ASN A 92 15.20 4.37 0.19
C ASN A 92 14.41 3.18 -0.37
N GLY A 93 14.20 2.14 0.45
CA GLY A 93 13.40 0.98 0.11
C GLY A 93 12.06 1.05 0.83
N PHE A 94 10.99 1.22 0.07
CA PHE A 94 9.67 0.73 0.45
C PHE A 94 9.78 -0.80 0.61
N GLU A 95 10.24 -1.27 1.77
CA GLU A 95 10.25 -2.70 2.08
C GLU A 95 8.84 -3.12 2.47
N ILE A 96 8.16 -3.77 1.54
CA ILE A 96 7.02 -4.65 1.79
C ILE A 96 7.49 -5.72 2.78
N LYS A 97 7.24 -5.52 4.08
CA LYS A 97 7.30 -6.58 5.10
C LYS A 97 6.23 -7.61 4.73
N ASN A 98 6.59 -8.56 3.87
CA ASN A 98 5.87 -9.81 3.73
C ASN A 98 6.09 -10.59 5.04
N SER A 99 5.06 -10.60 5.87
CA SER A 99 4.91 -11.49 7.01
C SER A 99 4.79 -12.94 6.54
N LEU A 100 5.92 -13.59 6.25
CA LEU A 100 6.03 -15.05 6.23
C LEU A 100 7.41 -15.45 6.77
N ASN A 101 7.46 -15.71 8.07
CA ASN A 101 8.43 -16.62 8.66
C ASN A 101 8.15 -18.02 8.10
N VAL A 102 8.78 -18.37 6.97
CA VAL A 102 8.97 -19.77 6.57
C VAL A 102 10.34 -19.87 5.89
N ASN A 103 11.25 -20.57 6.57
CA ASN A 103 12.44 -21.29 6.13
C ASN A 103 13.09 -20.92 4.79
N ASN A 104 14.43 -20.80 4.82
CA ASN A 104 15.42 -20.80 3.73
C ASN A 104 15.11 -21.72 2.52
N LYS A 105 14.05 -21.42 1.76
CA LYS A 105 13.83 -21.93 0.42
C LYS A 105 14.33 -20.88 -0.55
N LYS A 106 15.18 -21.31 -1.51
CA LYS A 106 15.68 -20.50 -2.62
C LYS A 106 14.53 -19.65 -3.17
N VAL A 107 14.60 -18.34 -2.93
CA VAL A 107 13.62 -17.36 -3.43
C VAL A 107 13.48 -17.58 -4.93
N GLY A 108 12.27 -17.89 -5.40
CA GLY A 108 11.98 -18.18 -6.81
C GLY A 108 12.42 -17.05 -7.74
N LEU A 109 12.80 -17.40 -8.97
CA LEU A 109 13.32 -16.49 -10.00
C LEU A 109 12.42 -15.26 -10.21
N THR A 110 11.10 -15.46 -10.23
CA THR A 110 10.10 -14.39 -10.36
C THR A 110 10.18 -13.37 -9.21
N LYS A 111 10.27 -13.84 -7.97
CA LYS A 111 10.38 -12.98 -6.78
C LYS A 111 11.72 -12.23 -6.73
N ARG A 112 12.81 -12.80 -7.26
CA ARG A 112 14.10 -12.11 -7.43
C ARG A 112 14.03 -11.03 -8.52
N PHE A 113 13.37 -11.32 -9.63
CA PHE A 113 13.17 -10.37 -10.72
C PHE A 113 12.38 -9.15 -10.22
N VAL A 114 11.23 -9.38 -9.59
CA VAL A 114 10.39 -8.33 -8.99
C VAL A 114 11.19 -7.49 -8.00
N LYS A 115 11.91 -8.13 -7.07
CA LYS A 115 12.76 -7.41 -6.10
C LYS A 115 13.81 -6.53 -6.79
N SER A 116 14.40 -7.01 -7.88
CA SER A 116 15.41 -6.24 -8.61
C SER A 116 14.81 -5.00 -9.25
N ILE A 117 13.65 -5.14 -9.91
CA ILE A 117 12.95 -4.02 -10.52
C ILE A 117 12.55 -2.99 -9.45
N SER A 118 11.92 -3.42 -8.34
CA SER A 118 11.56 -2.50 -7.26
C SER A 118 12.78 -1.78 -6.66
N ALA A 119 13.93 -2.45 -6.56
CA ALA A 119 15.15 -1.84 -6.06
C ALA A 119 15.77 -0.81 -7.04
N ILE A 120 15.59 -1.01 -8.35
CA ILE A 120 16.04 -0.08 -9.39
C ILE A 120 15.12 1.14 -9.47
N PHE A 121 13.80 0.95 -9.47
CA PHE A 121 12.89 2.07 -9.65
C PHE A 121 12.44 2.76 -8.36
N GLY A 122 12.51 2.09 -7.20
CA GLY A 122 12.13 2.68 -5.91
C GLY A 122 12.81 4.02 -5.62
N PRO A 123 14.13 4.15 -5.79
CA PRO A 123 14.85 5.43 -5.63
C PRO A 123 14.44 6.52 -6.64
N LEU A 124 13.75 6.17 -7.71
CA LEU A 124 13.31 7.11 -8.76
C LEU A 124 11.95 7.75 -8.45
N ILE A 125 11.18 7.19 -7.51
CA ILE A 125 9.83 7.68 -7.17
C ILE A 125 9.85 9.18 -6.79
N PRO A 126 10.72 9.68 -5.90
CA PRO A 126 10.74 11.12 -5.56
C PRO A 126 11.08 12.02 -6.74
N PHE A 127 11.97 11.58 -7.63
CA PHE A 127 12.33 12.30 -8.86
C PHE A 127 11.11 12.45 -9.78
N LEU A 128 10.35 11.36 -9.97
CA LEU A 128 9.15 11.35 -10.80
C LEU A 128 8.03 12.20 -10.21
N ILE A 129 7.84 12.17 -8.89
CA ILE A 129 6.87 13.03 -8.20
C ILE A 129 7.26 14.50 -8.40
N GLY A 130 8.53 14.86 -8.18
CA GLY A 130 9.01 16.23 -8.33
C GLY A 130 8.77 16.78 -9.74
N PHE A 131 9.23 16.06 -10.77
CA PHE A 131 9.03 16.48 -12.16
C PHE A 131 7.56 16.41 -12.61
N GLY A 132 6.79 15.41 -12.17
CA GLY A 132 5.36 15.33 -12.43
C GLY A 132 4.58 16.52 -11.86
N LEU A 133 4.93 17.00 -10.66
CA LEU A 133 4.33 18.19 -10.06
C LEU A 133 4.74 19.49 -10.77
N ILE A 134 6.00 19.59 -11.21
CA ILE A 134 6.47 20.73 -12.02
C ILE A 134 5.71 20.79 -13.34
N MET A 135 5.53 19.65 -14.01
CA MET A 135 4.71 19.60 -15.22
C MET A 135 3.24 19.93 -14.95
N ALA A 136 2.68 19.48 -13.82
CA ALA A 136 1.33 19.85 -13.41
C ALA A 136 1.20 21.38 -13.31
N LEU A 137 2.16 22.02 -12.66
CA LEU A 137 2.24 23.48 -12.60
C LEU A 137 2.34 24.09 -14.01
N GLN A 138 3.22 23.57 -14.87
CA GLN A 138 3.33 24.02 -16.25
C GLN A 138 1.99 23.90 -16.99
N GLN A 139 1.28 22.78 -16.87
CA GLN A 139 -0.02 22.59 -17.53
C GLN A 139 -1.07 23.56 -17.01
N ILE A 140 -1.06 23.91 -15.72
CA ILE A 140 -1.91 24.98 -15.19
C ILE A 140 -1.56 26.31 -15.85
N LEU A 141 -0.27 26.67 -15.90
CA LEU A 141 0.21 27.91 -16.50
C LEU A 141 -0.14 28.01 -18.00
N ILE A 142 -0.07 26.89 -18.72
CA ILE A 142 -0.50 26.80 -20.13
C ILE A 142 -2.00 27.06 -20.25
N ARG A 143 -2.82 26.42 -19.40
CA ARG A 143 -4.28 26.56 -19.45
C ARG A 143 -4.78 27.97 -19.14
N ILE A 144 -4.10 28.69 -18.25
CA ILE A 144 -4.42 30.09 -17.96
C ILE A 144 -3.81 31.08 -18.97
N GLY A 145 -3.08 30.60 -19.98
CA GLY A 145 -2.46 31.42 -21.02
C GLY A 145 -1.20 32.17 -20.59
N TRP A 146 -0.60 31.81 -19.45
CA TRP A 146 0.63 32.45 -18.95
C TRP A 146 1.90 31.84 -19.53
N VAL A 147 1.82 30.58 -19.98
CA VAL A 147 2.94 29.87 -20.60
C VAL A 147 2.51 29.28 -21.93
N HIS A 148 3.33 29.43 -22.97
CA HIS A 148 3.12 28.81 -24.27
C HIS A 148 4.03 27.59 -24.45
N LEU A 149 3.50 26.53 -25.08
CA LEU A 149 4.29 25.35 -25.43
C LEU A 149 5.24 25.68 -26.58
N ILE A 150 6.51 25.35 -26.39
CA ILE A 150 7.53 25.53 -27.43
C ILE A 150 7.52 24.28 -28.32
N LYS A 151 7.22 24.50 -29.60
CA LYS A 151 7.32 23.49 -30.65
C LYS A 151 8.61 23.69 -31.44
N SER A 152 8.99 22.69 -32.22
CA SER A 152 10.24 22.68 -33.00
C SER A 152 10.33 23.83 -34.02
N ASP A 153 9.18 24.33 -34.47
CA ASP A 153 9.00 25.43 -35.42
C ASP A 153 8.77 26.80 -34.75
N SER A 154 8.72 26.84 -33.41
CA SER A 154 8.48 28.07 -32.66
C SER A 154 9.68 29.01 -32.75
N VAL A 155 9.40 30.29 -32.99
CA VAL A 155 10.39 31.35 -33.10
C VAL A 155 10.46 32.16 -31.80
N PHE A 156 11.66 32.27 -31.22
CA PHE A 156 11.90 33.05 -30.00
C PHE A 156 11.48 34.51 -30.19
N GLN A 157 10.81 35.09 -29.18
CA GLN A 157 10.21 36.43 -29.18
C GLN A 157 9.02 36.64 -30.12
N LYS A 158 8.65 35.65 -30.93
CA LYS A 158 7.43 35.67 -31.75
C LYS A 158 6.36 34.75 -31.20
N ASP A 159 6.71 33.49 -30.97
CA ASP A 159 5.78 32.44 -30.54
C ASP A 159 5.93 32.11 -29.05
N TYR A 160 7.08 32.42 -28.46
CA TYR A 160 7.36 32.19 -27.04
C TYR A 160 8.39 33.19 -26.50
N ASN A 161 8.31 33.49 -25.20
CA ASN A 161 9.21 34.41 -24.51
C ASN A 161 10.23 33.68 -23.62
N ILE A 162 11.06 34.44 -22.90
CA ILE A 162 12.08 33.86 -22.01
C ILE A 162 11.47 33.07 -20.84
N PHE A 163 10.31 33.49 -20.34
CA PHE A 163 9.61 32.79 -19.26
C PHE A 163 9.06 31.45 -19.74
N ASP A 164 8.47 31.41 -20.94
CA ASP A 164 8.06 30.18 -21.62
C ASP A 164 9.24 29.21 -21.76
N LEU A 165 10.38 29.70 -22.23
CA LEU A 165 11.59 28.90 -22.40
C LEU A 165 12.06 28.27 -21.08
N VAL A 166 12.13 29.07 -20.02
CA VAL A 166 12.58 28.59 -18.71
C VAL A 166 11.60 27.55 -18.15
N ILE A 167 10.30 27.82 -18.15
CA ILE A 167 9.31 26.89 -17.61
C ILE A 167 9.26 25.58 -18.42
N ASN A 168 9.22 25.66 -19.75
CA ASN A 168 9.24 24.47 -20.61
C ASN A 168 10.52 23.66 -20.40
N THR A 169 11.67 24.32 -20.23
CA THR A 169 12.94 23.63 -19.97
C THR A 169 12.90 22.90 -18.63
N ILE A 170 12.48 23.56 -17.55
CA ILE A 170 12.40 22.95 -16.21
C ILE A 170 11.46 21.74 -16.22
N ALA A 171 10.28 21.88 -16.85
CA ALA A 171 9.29 20.81 -16.88
C ALA A 171 9.71 19.62 -17.76
N ASN A 172 10.27 19.86 -18.94
CA ASN A 172 10.59 18.81 -19.90
C ASN A 172 11.94 18.11 -19.63
N SER A 173 12.84 18.73 -18.87
CA SER A 173 14.18 18.16 -18.57
C SER A 173 14.11 16.84 -17.80
N GLY A 174 13.12 16.67 -16.93
CA GLY A 174 12.97 15.48 -16.09
C GLY A 174 12.91 14.18 -16.88
N PHE A 175 12.14 14.16 -17.99
CA PHE A 175 12.03 12.94 -18.80
C PHE A 175 13.26 12.67 -19.64
N LYS A 176 13.88 13.71 -20.22
CA LYS A 176 15.15 13.52 -20.94
C LYS A 176 16.22 12.90 -20.03
N LEU A 177 16.16 13.17 -18.72
CA LEU A 177 17.08 12.64 -17.71
C LEU A 177 16.64 11.32 -17.05
N ILE A 178 15.45 10.78 -17.33
CA ILE A 178 14.96 9.57 -16.64
C ILE A 178 15.92 8.39 -16.83
N GLY A 179 16.49 8.25 -18.03
CA GLY A 179 17.48 7.22 -18.34
C GLY A 179 18.75 7.34 -17.49
N VAL A 180 19.25 8.56 -17.29
CA VAL A 180 20.41 8.83 -16.43
C VAL A 180 20.15 8.40 -14.99
N MET A 181 18.94 8.65 -14.49
CA MET A 181 18.55 8.20 -13.16
C MET A 181 18.42 6.68 -13.08
N VAL A 182 17.91 6.03 -14.14
CA VAL A 182 17.81 4.57 -14.22
C VAL A 182 19.18 3.89 -14.22
N ILE A 183 20.15 4.36 -15.01
CA ILE A 183 21.51 3.78 -15.00
C ILE A 183 22.22 4.02 -13.67
N TRP A 184 22.02 5.19 -13.05
CA TRP A 184 22.50 5.48 -11.70
C TRP A 184 21.94 4.46 -10.70
N SER A 185 20.62 4.28 -10.69
CA SER A 185 19.95 3.41 -9.71
C SER A 185 20.27 1.93 -9.95
N THR A 186 20.40 1.50 -11.20
CA THR A 186 20.82 0.15 -11.58
C THR A 186 22.24 -0.14 -11.11
N THR A 187 23.15 0.79 -11.34
CA THR A 187 24.54 0.69 -10.89
C THR A 187 24.64 0.69 -9.37
N ARG A 188 23.85 1.53 -8.70
CA ARG A 188 23.73 1.56 -7.23
C ARG A 188 23.26 0.21 -6.68
N TYR A 189 22.20 -0.37 -7.25
CA TYR A 189 21.68 -1.68 -6.86
C TYR A 189 22.73 -2.78 -7.01
N LEU A 190 23.51 -2.73 -8.09
CA LEU A 190 24.59 -3.66 -8.36
C LEU A 190 25.88 -3.33 -7.60
N LYS A 191 25.94 -2.26 -6.81
CA LYS A 191 27.15 -1.81 -6.09
C LYS A 191 28.33 -1.48 -7.03
N GLY A 192 28.05 -0.89 -8.19
CA GLY A 192 29.06 -0.29 -9.07
C GLY A 192 29.33 1.17 -8.72
N ASN A 193 30.22 1.82 -9.47
CA ASN A 193 30.53 3.24 -9.29
C ASN A 193 29.45 4.11 -9.96
N THR A 194 28.65 4.77 -9.13
CA THR A 194 27.50 5.58 -9.55
C THR A 194 27.88 6.88 -10.26
N ALA A 195 29.05 7.46 -9.96
CA ALA A 195 29.51 8.68 -10.62
C ALA A 195 29.83 8.42 -12.10
N ILE A 196 30.50 7.30 -12.38
CA ILE A 196 30.78 6.85 -13.75
C ILE A 196 29.48 6.53 -14.49
N ALA A 197 28.52 5.89 -13.82
CA ALA A 197 27.22 5.58 -14.42
C ALA A 197 26.43 6.83 -14.82
N ILE A 198 26.44 7.88 -13.99
CA ILE A 198 25.82 9.17 -14.33
C ILE A 198 26.51 9.80 -15.54
N ALA A 199 27.85 9.86 -15.55
CA ALA A 199 28.61 10.40 -16.66
C ALA A 199 28.32 9.64 -17.97
N LEU A 200 28.30 8.30 -17.92
CA LEU A 200 27.91 7.47 -19.05
C LEU A 200 26.46 7.72 -19.49
N GLY A 201 25.55 7.90 -18.54
CA GLY A 201 24.16 8.25 -18.82
C GLY A 201 24.04 9.59 -19.56
N LEU A 202 24.80 10.61 -19.15
CA LEU A 202 24.85 11.91 -19.82
C LEU A 202 25.43 11.82 -21.23
N ILE A 203 26.45 11.00 -21.43
CA ILE A 203 27.00 10.70 -22.77
C ILE A 203 25.91 10.12 -23.69
N MET A 204 25.13 9.16 -23.19
CA MET A 204 24.05 8.48 -23.92
C MET A 204 22.89 9.40 -24.37
N ILE A 205 22.71 10.54 -23.72
CA ILE A 205 21.67 11.54 -24.05
C ILE A 205 22.24 12.84 -24.61
N SER A 206 23.51 12.83 -25.02
CA SER A 206 24.24 14.03 -25.43
C SER A 206 23.51 14.75 -26.59
N PRO A 207 23.32 16.08 -26.50
CA PRO A 207 22.67 16.87 -27.55
C PRO A 207 23.55 17.00 -28.81
N ILE A 208 24.81 16.56 -28.77
CA ILE A 208 25.68 16.48 -29.95
C ILE A 208 25.12 15.46 -30.96
N ILE A 209 24.41 14.44 -30.47
CA ILE A 209 23.79 13.42 -31.33
C ILE A 209 22.47 14.01 -31.86
N PRO A 210 22.27 14.09 -33.18
CA PRO A 210 21.08 14.69 -33.74
C PRO A 210 19.84 13.82 -33.44
N GLU A 211 18.73 14.43 -33.03
CA GLU A 211 17.49 13.72 -32.65
C GLU A 211 16.89 12.92 -33.82
N GLN A 212 17.05 13.39 -35.06
CA GLN A 212 16.65 12.67 -36.28
C GLN A 212 17.39 11.33 -36.44
N GLY A 213 18.56 11.21 -35.83
CA GLY A 213 19.43 10.04 -35.84
C GLY A 213 20.42 9.99 -36.99
N LEU A 214 21.47 9.21 -36.77
CA LEU A 214 22.51 8.93 -37.74
C LEU A 214 22.42 7.47 -38.16
N HIS A 215 22.11 7.25 -39.43
CA HIS A 215 22.11 5.92 -40.03
C HIS A 215 23.51 5.32 -39.95
N LEU A 216 23.62 4.12 -39.40
CA LEU A 216 24.88 3.37 -39.37
C LEU A 216 24.93 2.32 -40.47
N LEU A 217 24.00 1.36 -40.38
CA LEU A 217 23.98 0.20 -41.27
C LEU A 217 22.60 -0.47 -41.26
N ASN A 218 22.30 -1.17 -42.35
CA ASN A 218 21.11 -2.00 -42.46
C ASN A 218 21.51 -3.48 -42.31
N ILE A 219 20.85 -4.20 -41.41
CA ILE A 219 20.94 -5.67 -41.35
C ILE A 219 19.61 -6.22 -41.85
N GLY A 220 19.50 -6.55 -43.14
CA GLY A 220 18.21 -6.92 -43.75
C GLY A 220 17.21 -5.75 -43.73
N SER A 221 16.03 -5.93 -43.14
CA SER A 221 15.01 -4.89 -42.96
C SER A 221 15.24 -3.97 -41.75
N TRP A 222 16.38 -4.12 -41.06
CA TRP A 222 16.64 -3.48 -39.78
C TRP A 222 17.58 -2.30 -39.95
N GLU A 223 17.06 -1.10 -39.72
CA GLU A 223 17.83 0.14 -39.74
C GLU A 223 18.47 0.36 -38.36
N ILE A 224 19.80 0.25 -38.29
CA ILE A 224 20.54 0.60 -37.07
C ILE A 224 20.88 2.08 -37.14
N VAL A 225 20.29 2.85 -36.22
CA VAL A 225 20.43 4.30 -36.16
C VAL A 225 20.95 4.69 -34.78
N ILE A 226 21.98 5.53 -34.72
CA ILE A 226 22.39 6.19 -33.48
C ILE A 226 21.47 7.38 -33.25
N LYS A 227 20.72 7.36 -32.15
CA LYS A 227 19.92 8.47 -31.65
C LYS A 227 20.28 8.73 -30.20
N PRO A 228 20.06 9.95 -29.67
CA PRO A 228 20.07 10.14 -28.23
C PRO A 228 19.07 9.16 -27.60
N PHE A 229 19.47 8.47 -26.54
CA PHE A 229 18.63 7.47 -25.89
C PHE A 229 17.57 8.12 -24.97
N TYR A 230 16.93 9.22 -25.37
CA TYR A 230 15.89 9.84 -24.55
C TYR A 230 14.78 8.83 -24.24
N SER A 231 14.45 8.69 -22.95
CA SER A 231 13.39 7.80 -22.46
C SER A 231 13.56 6.29 -22.75
N LYS A 232 14.74 5.84 -23.20
CA LYS A 232 15.04 4.43 -23.51
C LYS A 232 15.46 3.63 -22.29
N ILE A 233 14.52 3.42 -21.36
CA ILE A 233 14.76 2.84 -20.03
C ILE A 233 15.53 1.51 -20.10
N LEU A 234 15.19 0.61 -21.03
CA LEU A 234 15.82 -0.72 -21.08
C LEU A 234 17.30 -0.62 -21.46
N VAL A 235 17.63 0.27 -22.38
CA VAL A 235 19.02 0.56 -22.78
C VAL A 235 19.84 0.96 -21.55
N PHE A 236 19.35 1.89 -20.71
CA PHE A 236 20.07 2.32 -19.50
C PHE A 236 20.20 1.22 -18.44
N ILE A 237 19.17 0.39 -18.24
CA ILE A 237 19.25 -0.73 -17.31
C ILE A 237 20.37 -1.69 -17.76
N PHE A 238 20.35 -2.11 -19.02
CA PHE A 238 21.34 -3.07 -19.51
C PHE A 238 22.75 -2.49 -19.55
N THR A 239 22.92 -1.24 -19.97
CA THR A 239 24.21 -0.55 -19.87
C THR A 239 24.70 -0.49 -18.43
N GLY A 240 23.83 -0.15 -17.47
CA GLY A 240 24.12 -0.15 -16.04
C GLY A 240 24.53 -1.53 -15.50
N VAL A 241 23.89 -2.60 -15.98
CA VAL A 241 24.25 -3.97 -15.63
C VAL A 241 25.64 -4.31 -16.15
N VAL A 242 25.87 -4.14 -17.45
CA VAL A 242 27.14 -4.46 -18.11
C VAL A 242 28.28 -3.70 -17.47
N ILE A 243 28.12 -2.38 -17.25
CA ILE A 243 29.18 -1.56 -16.70
C ILE A 243 29.48 -1.90 -15.24
N SER A 244 28.46 -2.23 -14.44
CA SER A 244 28.65 -2.64 -13.04
C SER A 244 29.46 -3.93 -12.92
N TYR A 245 29.23 -4.89 -13.83
CA TYR A 245 30.02 -6.13 -13.86
C TYR A 245 31.43 -5.88 -14.40
N PHE A 246 31.57 -5.05 -15.44
CA PHE A 246 32.86 -4.68 -16.00
C PHE A 246 33.76 -3.98 -14.97
N GLN A 247 33.22 -3.03 -14.20
CA GLN A 247 33.92 -2.36 -13.10
C GLN A 247 34.41 -3.33 -12.02
N LYS A 248 33.56 -4.30 -11.63
CA LYS A 248 33.94 -5.35 -10.66
C LYS A 248 35.00 -6.28 -11.20
N LEU A 249 34.97 -6.57 -12.50
CA LEU A 249 35.97 -7.38 -13.18
C LEU A 249 37.32 -6.66 -13.09
N MET A 250 37.39 -5.38 -13.45
CA MET A 250 38.62 -4.59 -13.35
C MET A 250 39.12 -4.49 -11.90
N ASN A 251 38.24 -4.28 -10.92
CA ASN A 251 38.61 -4.29 -9.51
C ASN A 251 39.24 -5.62 -9.05
N LYS A 252 38.90 -6.72 -9.72
CA LYS A 252 39.42 -8.06 -9.40
C LYS A 252 40.78 -8.32 -10.07
N TYR A 253 40.98 -7.87 -11.31
CA TYR A 253 42.17 -8.20 -12.10
C TYR A 253 43.27 -7.13 -12.06
N PHE A 254 42.93 -5.85 -11.89
CA PHE A 254 43.90 -4.77 -11.86
C PHE A 254 44.45 -4.53 -10.45
N HIS A 255 45.75 -4.25 -10.38
CA HIS A 255 46.38 -3.73 -9.17
C HIS A 255 45.79 -2.36 -8.81
N SER A 256 45.79 -1.97 -7.53
CA SER A 256 45.10 -0.78 -7.00
C SER A 256 45.37 0.52 -7.79
N VAL A 257 46.63 0.79 -8.12
CA VAL A 257 47.04 1.99 -8.89
C VAL A 257 46.50 1.96 -10.33
N ALA A 258 46.64 0.82 -11.02
CA ALA A 258 46.10 0.65 -12.36
C ALA A 258 44.58 0.73 -12.36
N ASN A 259 43.92 0.15 -11.36
CA ASN A 259 42.47 0.19 -11.22
C ASN A 259 41.97 1.63 -11.00
N PHE A 260 42.65 2.44 -10.18
CA PHE A 260 42.27 3.83 -9.96
C PHE A 260 42.24 4.67 -11.25
N ILE A 261 43.16 4.42 -12.18
CA ILE A 261 43.29 5.16 -13.44
C ILE A 261 42.44 4.53 -14.56
N LEU A 262 42.60 3.22 -14.78
CA LEU A 262 42.02 2.52 -15.93
C LEU A 262 40.54 2.21 -15.74
N ASN A 263 40.07 1.96 -14.51
CA ASN A 263 38.68 1.57 -14.30
C ASN A 263 37.71 2.68 -14.72
N PRO A 264 37.88 3.96 -14.31
CA PRO A 264 37.05 5.06 -14.80
C PRO A 264 37.18 5.29 -16.30
N LEU A 265 38.41 5.30 -16.83
CA LEU A 265 38.68 5.53 -18.25
C LEU A 265 38.00 4.49 -19.15
N LEU A 266 38.29 3.22 -18.91
CA LEU A 266 37.76 2.11 -19.70
C LEU A 266 36.26 1.97 -19.50
N SER A 267 35.75 2.24 -18.30
CA SER A 267 34.31 2.21 -18.07
C SER A 267 33.57 3.23 -18.93
N LEU A 268 34.08 4.46 -19.05
CA LEU A 268 33.44 5.48 -19.88
C LEU A 268 33.64 5.20 -21.37
N LEU A 269 34.85 4.87 -21.80
CA LEU A 269 35.18 4.64 -23.20
C LEU A 269 34.46 3.41 -23.75
N ILE A 270 34.70 2.24 -23.14
CA ILE A 270 34.09 0.98 -23.58
C ILE A 270 32.60 0.97 -23.28
N GLY A 271 32.18 1.51 -22.13
CA GLY A 271 30.76 1.63 -21.80
C GLY A 271 29.99 2.47 -22.82
N GLY A 272 30.56 3.60 -23.26
CA GLY A 272 29.97 4.45 -24.30
C GLY A 272 29.87 3.75 -25.65
N LEU A 273 30.97 3.14 -26.11
CA LEU A 273 31.00 2.39 -27.37
C LEU A 273 29.98 1.23 -27.36
N LEU A 274 29.95 0.45 -26.27
CA LEU A 274 28.97 -0.63 -26.12
C LEU A 274 27.55 -0.09 -26.07
N ALA A 275 27.30 1.01 -25.37
CA ALA A 275 25.97 1.60 -25.28
C ALA A 275 25.41 2.00 -26.64
N PHE A 276 26.20 2.65 -27.50
CA PHE A 276 25.73 3.10 -28.81
C PHE A 276 25.70 2.00 -29.87
N PHE A 277 26.77 1.21 -30.00
CA PHE A 277 26.91 0.29 -31.14
C PHE A 277 26.30 -1.09 -30.89
N VAL A 278 26.26 -1.55 -29.63
CA VAL A 278 25.85 -2.92 -29.30
C VAL A 278 24.55 -2.94 -28.50
N ILE A 279 24.58 -2.40 -27.28
CA ILE A 279 23.46 -2.46 -26.34
C ILE A 279 22.28 -1.66 -26.87
N GLY A 280 22.51 -0.44 -27.37
CA GLY A 280 21.48 0.42 -27.92
C GLY A 280 20.71 -0.24 -29.06
N SER A 281 21.42 -0.79 -30.04
CA SER A 281 20.84 -1.49 -31.19
C SER A 281 20.02 -2.71 -30.74
N ILE A 282 20.60 -3.60 -29.93
CA ILE A 282 19.92 -4.83 -29.49
C ILE A 282 18.72 -4.50 -28.61
N MET A 283 18.88 -3.59 -27.63
CA MET A 283 17.80 -3.24 -26.70
C MET A 283 16.68 -2.46 -27.40
N SER A 284 16.98 -1.59 -28.37
CA SER A 284 15.95 -0.88 -29.13
C SER A 284 15.08 -1.83 -29.94
N ILE A 285 15.67 -2.90 -30.50
CA ILE A 285 14.92 -3.97 -31.16
C ILE A 285 13.98 -4.66 -30.17
N ILE A 286 14.49 -5.06 -29.01
CA ILE A 286 13.70 -5.71 -27.96
C ILE A 286 12.58 -4.78 -27.48
N GLU A 287 12.88 -3.52 -27.19
CA GLU A 287 11.90 -2.52 -26.79
C GLU A 287 10.79 -2.37 -27.85
N SER A 288 11.13 -2.37 -29.14
CA SER A 288 10.14 -2.27 -30.21
C SER A 288 9.13 -3.43 -30.20
N TYR A 289 9.56 -4.65 -29.90
CA TYR A 289 8.66 -5.80 -29.78
C TYR A 289 7.84 -5.76 -28.49
N VAL A 290 8.45 -5.35 -27.38
CA VAL A 290 7.72 -5.12 -26.12
C VAL A 290 6.64 -4.08 -26.34
N LEU A 291 6.93 -3.01 -27.06
CA LEU A 291 5.98 -1.95 -27.38
C LEU A 291 4.87 -2.42 -28.31
N LYS A 292 5.20 -3.22 -29.33
CA LYS A 292 4.19 -3.84 -30.21
C LYS A 292 3.25 -4.75 -29.42
N ALA A 293 3.78 -5.58 -28.53
CA ALA A 293 2.98 -6.46 -27.69
C ALA A 293 2.11 -5.66 -26.70
N PHE A 294 2.67 -4.61 -26.11
CA PHE A 294 1.96 -3.69 -25.23
C PHE A 294 0.83 -2.98 -25.96
N ASN A 295 1.10 -2.42 -27.14
CA ASN A 295 0.11 -1.75 -27.97
C ASN A 295 -0.97 -2.70 -28.48
N TRP A 296 -0.63 -3.94 -28.86
CA TRP A 296 -1.61 -4.98 -29.16
C TRP A 296 -2.54 -5.24 -27.97
N PHE A 297 -1.99 -5.34 -26.76
CA PHE A 297 -2.78 -5.53 -25.55
C PHE A 297 -3.70 -4.33 -25.28
N VAL A 298 -3.20 -3.09 -25.39
CA VAL A 298 -3.98 -1.88 -25.12
C VAL A 298 -5.10 -1.67 -26.16
N THR A 299 -4.88 -2.10 -27.41
CA THR A 299 -5.84 -1.97 -28.52
C THR A 299 -6.85 -3.09 -28.65
N LEU A 300 -6.92 -4.01 -27.67
CA LEU A 300 -7.95 -5.05 -27.65
C LEU A 300 -9.36 -4.45 -27.77
N PRO A 301 -10.24 -5.05 -28.59
CA PRO A 301 -11.56 -4.48 -28.86
C PRO A 301 -12.47 -4.49 -27.63
N TYR A 302 -13.57 -3.74 -27.72
CA TYR A 302 -14.62 -3.68 -26.69
C TYR A 302 -14.15 -3.19 -25.31
N GLY A 303 -13.01 -2.51 -25.24
CA GLY A 303 -12.44 -1.98 -24.00
C GLY A 303 -11.91 -3.04 -23.03
N ILE A 304 -11.72 -4.29 -23.50
CA ILE A 304 -11.28 -5.42 -22.66
C ILE A 304 -9.93 -5.13 -22.00
N SER A 305 -9.03 -4.45 -22.70
CA SER A 305 -7.73 -4.03 -22.18
C SER A 305 -7.88 -3.23 -20.88
N GLY A 306 -8.66 -2.15 -20.91
CA GLY A 306 -8.98 -1.34 -19.74
C GLY A 306 -9.66 -2.08 -18.62
N LEU A 307 -10.56 -3.01 -18.93
CA LEU A 307 -11.20 -3.87 -17.93
C LEU A 307 -10.16 -4.71 -17.17
N ILE A 308 -9.27 -5.37 -17.92
CA ILE A 308 -8.20 -6.20 -17.34
C ILE A 308 -7.26 -5.33 -16.50
N ILE A 309 -6.85 -4.17 -17.02
CA ILE A 309 -5.98 -3.24 -16.30
C ILE A 309 -6.66 -2.81 -15.00
N GLY A 310 -7.91 -2.37 -15.06
CA GLY A 310 -8.64 -1.92 -13.88
C GLY A 310 -8.82 -3.00 -12.81
N LEU A 311 -9.09 -4.25 -13.22
CA LEU A 311 -9.24 -5.40 -12.32
C LEU A 311 -7.90 -5.87 -11.73
N THR A 312 -6.78 -5.61 -12.39
CA THR A 312 -5.48 -6.14 -11.96
C THR A 312 -4.59 -5.09 -11.31
N TRP A 313 -4.82 -3.80 -11.58
CA TRP A 313 -3.94 -2.73 -11.11
C TRP A 313 -3.73 -2.76 -9.59
N GLN A 314 -4.81 -2.81 -8.82
CA GLN A 314 -4.74 -2.75 -7.36
C GLN A 314 -4.13 -4.01 -6.73
N PRO A 315 -4.43 -5.24 -7.20
CA PRO A 315 -3.64 -6.42 -6.88
C PRO A 315 -2.14 -6.26 -7.19
N LEU A 316 -1.77 -5.67 -8.33
CA LEU A 316 -0.38 -5.42 -8.70
C LEU A 316 0.28 -4.33 -7.83
N VAL A 317 -0.51 -3.39 -7.30
CA VAL A 317 -0.08 -2.42 -6.28
C VAL A 317 0.32 -3.14 -5.00
N VAL A 318 -0.54 -4.03 -4.49
CA VAL A 318 -0.25 -4.85 -3.31
C VAL A 318 1.03 -5.67 -3.48
N LEU A 319 1.25 -6.22 -4.68
CA LEU A 319 2.43 -7.01 -5.02
C LEU A 319 3.68 -6.17 -5.33
N GLY A 320 3.55 -4.84 -5.48
CA GLY A 320 4.65 -3.93 -5.83
C GLY A 320 5.15 -4.03 -7.28
N VAL A 321 4.50 -4.85 -8.12
CA VAL A 321 4.89 -5.10 -9.52
C VAL A 321 4.27 -4.11 -10.51
N HIS A 322 3.25 -3.37 -10.09
CA HIS A 322 2.61 -2.33 -10.91
C HIS A 322 3.61 -1.29 -11.45
N ASN A 323 4.66 -1.00 -10.69
CA ASN A 323 5.74 -0.11 -11.10
C ASN A 323 6.36 -0.53 -12.44
N VAL A 324 6.54 -1.84 -12.68
CA VAL A 324 7.10 -2.34 -13.95
C VAL A 324 6.23 -1.90 -15.12
N LEU A 325 4.92 -2.14 -15.01
CA LEU A 325 3.96 -1.81 -16.05
C LEU A 325 3.77 -0.30 -16.20
N PHE A 326 3.80 0.43 -15.09
CA PHE A 326 3.75 1.89 -15.07
C PHE A 326 4.89 2.49 -15.91
N PHE A 327 6.14 2.03 -15.70
CA PHE A 327 7.28 2.51 -16.47
C PHE A 327 7.25 2.09 -17.94
N THR A 328 6.73 0.90 -18.24
CA THR A 328 6.50 0.49 -19.64
C THR A 328 5.50 1.42 -20.32
N ALA A 329 4.40 1.78 -19.65
CA ALA A 329 3.39 2.67 -20.20
C ALA A 329 3.90 4.11 -20.38
N ILE A 330 4.76 4.60 -19.47
CA ILE A 330 5.48 5.87 -19.63
C ILE A 330 6.41 5.83 -20.84
N ALA A 331 7.18 4.74 -20.99
CA ALA A 331 8.08 4.58 -22.14
C ALA A 331 7.31 4.58 -23.47
N ASP A 332 6.12 3.96 -23.50
CA ASP A 332 5.22 3.98 -24.65
C ASP A 332 4.69 5.37 -24.97
N LEU A 333 4.13 6.08 -23.97
CA LEU A 333 3.65 7.46 -24.12
C LEU A 333 4.74 8.38 -24.66
N THR A 334 5.95 8.27 -24.11
CA THR A 334 7.07 9.15 -24.48
C THR A 334 7.74 8.80 -25.79
N THR A 335 7.72 7.52 -26.21
CA THR A 335 8.33 7.08 -27.48
C THR A 335 7.38 7.31 -28.65
N THR A 336 6.08 7.05 -28.46
CA THR A 336 5.09 7.13 -29.55
C THR A 336 4.38 8.48 -29.60
N ASN A 337 4.43 9.24 -28.50
CA ASN A 337 3.64 10.45 -28.29
C ASN A 337 2.11 10.21 -28.39
N ASN A 338 1.68 8.96 -28.27
CA ASN A 338 0.26 8.58 -28.30
C ASN A 338 -0.34 8.63 -26.89
N PRO A 339 -1.59 9.10 -26.73
CA PRO A 339 -2.25 9.13 -25.43
C PRO A 339 -2.33 7.75 -24.77
N SER A 340 -1.90 7.66 -23.51
CA SER A 340 -1.82 6.38 -22.79
C SER A 340 -3.15 6.01 -22.15
N ILE A 341 -3.91 5.14 -22.82
CA ILE A 341 -5.13 4.51 -22.27
C ILE A 341 -4.77 3.65 -21.05
N PHE A 342 -3.60 3.01 -21.06
CA PHE A 342 -3.16 2.14 -19.97
C PHE A 342 -3.05 2.90 -18.65
N LEU A 343 -2.35 4.04 -18.65
CA LEU A 343 -2.19 4.88 -17.46
C LEU A 343 -3.55 5.46 -17.02
N ALA A 344 -4.42 5.83 -17.96
CA ALA A 344 -5.74 6.37 -17.64
C ALA A 344 -6.63 5.31 -16.98
N ALA A 345 -6.60 4.07 -17.45
CA ALA A 345 -7.34 2.96 -16.83
C ALA A 345 -6.80 2.62 -15.43
N ALA A 346 -5.48 2.72 -15.22
CA ALA A 346 -4.87 2.59 -13.91
C ALA A 346 -5.32 3.69 -12.93
N PHE A 347 -5.52 4.93 -13.41
CA PHE A 347 -6.03 6.04 -12.60
C PHE A 347 -7.50 5.82 -12.21
N ALA A 348 -8.34 5.40 -13.14
CA ALA A 348 -9.72 5.03 -12.84
C ALA A 348 -9.79 3.94 -11.76
N ALA A 349 -8.88 2.96 -11.80
CA ALA A 349 -8.77 1.93 -10.77
C ALA A 349 -8.34 2.49 -9.40
N ALA A 350 -7.53 3.53 -9.37
CA ALA A 350 -7.11 4.21 -8.14
C ALA A 350 -8.28 4.95 -7.48
N TRP A 351 -9.04 5.70 -8.27
CA TRP A 351 -10.26 6.37 -7.83
C TRP A 351 -11.29 5.40 -7.24
N ALA A 352 -11.48 4.23 -7.86
CA ALA A 352 -12.37 3.21 -7.31
C ALA A 352 -11.96 2.70 -5.92
N GLN A 353 -10.65 2.55 -5.65
CA GLN A 353 -10.17 2.13 -4.33
C GLN A 353 -10.36 3.21 -3.27
N MET A 354 -10.17 4.47 -3.63
CA MET A 354 -10.48 5.60 -2.74
C MET A 354 -11.97 5.60 -2.41
N GLY A 355 -12.83 5.36 -3.40
CA GLY A 355 -14.27 5.22 -3.20
C GLY A 355 -14.63 4.07 -2.26
N ALA A 356 -14.01 2.90 -2.43
CA ALA A 356 -14.20 1.75 -1.53
C ALA A 356 -13.78 2.07 -0.09
N THR A 357 -12.67 2.82 0.10
CA THR A 357 -12.24 3.28 1.42
C THR A 357 -13.25 4.23 2.05
N ILE A 358 -13.76 5.20 1.29
CA ILE A 358 -14.79 6.12 1.77
C ILE A 358 -16.07 5.36 2.15
N ALA A 359 -16.50 4.37 1.36
CA ALA A 359 -17.65 3.53 1.72
C ALA A 359 -17.46 2.77 3.04
N VAL A 360 -16.26 2.24 3.30
CA VAL A 360 -15.95 1.63 4.61
C VAL A 360 -16.09 2.65 5.72
N GLY A 361 -15.59 3.87 5.54
CA GLY A 361 -15.74 4.95 6.51
C GLY A 361 -17.20 5.35 6.76
N ILE A 362 -18.01 5.46 5.71
CA ILE A 362 -19.43 5.81 5.82
C ILE A 362 -20.23 4.70 6.52
N LYS A 363 -19.96 3.44 6.17
CA LYS A 363 -20.70 2.28 6.69
C LYS A 363 -20.21 1.79 8.04
N SER A 364 -18.99 2.12 8.44
CA SER A 364 -18.46 1.76 9.76
C SER A 364 -19.21 2.48 10.88
N LYS A 365 -19.58 1.71 11.91
CA LYS A 365 -20.19 2.23 13.14
C LYS A 365 -19.14 2.73 14.14
N LYS A 366 -17.87 2.33 13.99
CA LYS A 366 -16.76 2.72 14.87
C LYS A 366 -16.20 4.09 14.46
N SER A 367 -16.14 5.04 15.40
CA SER A 367 -15.61 6.38 15.11
C SER A 367 -14.15 6.36 14.66
N VAL A 368 -13.35 5.44 15.21
CA VAL A 368 -11.94 5.25 14.85
C VAL A 368 -11.78 4.84 13.39
N ASP A 369 -12.59 3.88 12.92
CA ASP A 369 -12.55 3.41 11.54
C ASP A 369 -13.05 4.48 10.56
N LYS A 370 -14.04 5.29 10.97
CA LYS A 370 -14.54 6.41 10.17
C LYS A 370 -13.49 7.49 9.93
N SER A 371 -12.83 7.94 11.00
CA SER A 371 -11.75 8.93 10.90
C SER A 371 -10.53 8.38 10.17
N ALA A 372 -10.19 7.10 10.40
CA ALA A 372 -9.08 6.45 9.69
C ALA A 372 -9.35 6.32 8.19
N ALA A 373 -10.58 6.02 7.78
CA ALA A 373 -10.95 5.91 6.37
C ALA A 373 -10.80 7.24 5.63
N ILE A 374 -11.29 8.34 6.22
CA ILE A 374 -11.15 9.67 5.62
C ILE A 374 -9.67 10.07 5.53
N ALA A 375 -8.91 9.88 6.61
CA ALA A 375 -7.49 10.18 6.64
C ALA A 375 -6.67 9.34 5.64
N ALA A 376 -7.09 8.11 5.36
CA ALA A 376 -6.45 7.23 4.40
C ALA A 376 -6.79 7.59 2.94
N ALA A 377 -8.02 8.05 2.67
CA ALA A 377 -8.48 8.42 1.33
C ALA A 377 -7.91 9.75 0.84
N LEU A 378 -7.73 10.73 1.74
CA LEU A 378 -7.35 12.09 1.37
C LEU A 378 -6.02 12.18 0.59
N PRO A 379 -4.92 11.50 0.97
CA PRO A 379 -3.68 11.51 0.19
C PRO A 379 -3.85 10.93 -1.21
N GLY A 380 -4.71 9.91 -1.35
CA GLY A 380 -5.01 9.31 -2.64
C GLY A 380 -5.81 10.25 -3.54
N ILE A 381 -6.84 10.90 -3.00
CA ILE A 381 -7.67 11.84 -3.76
C ILE A 381 -6.83 13.02 -4.26
N ILE A 382 -5.97 13.58 -3.41
CA ILE A 382 -5.16 14.75 -3.80
C ILE A 382 -4.00 14.35 -4.71
N SER A 383 -3.22 13.34 -4.34
CA SER A 383 -1.91 13.07 -4.96
C SER A 383 -1.86 11.77 -5.77
N GLY A 384 -2.83 10.87 -5.61
CA GLY A 384 -2.90 9.59 -6.33
C GLY A 384 -2.48 8.31 -5.60
N PRO A 385 -1.61 8.30 -4.57
CA PRO A 385 -1.20 7.07 -3.90
C PRO A 385 -2.39 6.30 -3.32
N THR A 386 -2.48 5.01 -3.64
CA THR A 386 -3.57 4.13 -3.15
C THR A 386 -3.12 3.29 -1.97
N GLU A 387 -1.84 3.28 -1.65
CA GLU A 387 -1.24 2.48 -0.57
C GLU A 387 -1.85 2.82 0.79
N SER A 388 -2.13 4.10 1.04
CA SER A 388 -2.81 4.53 2.27
C SER A 388 -4.20 3.91 2.38
N CYS A 389 -4.97 3.89 1.30
CA CYS A 389 -6.31 3.31 1.24
C CYS A 389 -6.28 1.78 1.41
N ILE A 390 -5.42 1.12 0.61
CA ILE A 390 -5.29 -0.32 0.55
C ILE A 390 -4.86 -0.86 1.91
N TYR A 391 -3.72 -0.41 2.44
CA TYR A 391 -3.13 -1.02 3.62
C TYR A 391 -3.81 -0.58 4.91
N ALA A 392 -4.31 0.65 5.00
CA ALA A 392 -4.96 1.10 6.23
C ALA A 392 -6.39 0.57 6.36
N ILE A 393 -7.14 0.42 5.25
CA ILE A 393 -8.59 0.20 5.31
C ILE A 393 -9.05 -1.02 4.52
N ASN A 394 -8.75 -1.08 3.22
CA ASN A 394 -9.43 -2.00 2.31
C ASN A 394 -8.90 -3.44 2.41
N LEU A 395 -7.57 -3.62 2.39
CA LEU A 395 -6.92 -4.92 2.44
C LEU A 395 -7.11 -5.64 3.78
N PRO A 396 -7.01 -4.99 4.96
CA PRO A 396 -7.32 -5.63 6.24
C PRO A 396 -8.74 -6.23 6.31
N ARG A 397 -9.69 -5.64 5.56
CA ARG A 397 -11.08 -6.10 5.49
C ARG A 397 -11.34 -7.02 4.30
N PHE A 398 -10.37 -7.18 3.40
CA PHE A 398 -10.32 -7.97 2.17
C PHE A 398 -11.46 -7.75 1.15
N LYS A 399 -12.72 -7.87 1.58
CA LYS A 399 -13.91 -7.61 0.76
C LYS A 399 -13.92 -6.20 0.17
N PRO A 400 -13.72 -5.10 0.93
CA PRO A 400 -13.68 -3.77 0.33
C PRO A 400 -12.60 -3.62 -0.73
N PHE A 401 -11.44 -4.27 -0.54
CA PHE A 401 -10.38 -4.28 -1.55
C PHE A 401 -10.85 -4.93 -2.85
N ILE A 402 -11.45 -6.12 -2.80
CA ILE A 402 -11.97 -6.79 -4.00
C ILE A 402 -13.09 -5.98 -4.66
N LEU A 403 -14.01 -5.41 -3.88
CA LEU A 403 -15.12 -4.61 -4.41
C LEU A 403 -14.63 -3.31 -5.07
N GLY A 404 -13.64 -2.64 -4.49
CA GLY A 404 -12.97 -1.49 -5.11
C GLY A 404 -12.24 -1.87 -6.41
N THR A 405 -11.65 -3.06 -6.46
CA THR A 405 -10.99 -3.56 -7.69
C THR A 405 -12.01 -3.86 -8.79
N ILE A 406 -13.18 -4.42 -8.47
CA ILE A 406 -14.27 -4.63 -9.43
C ILE A 406 -14.77 -3.29 -9.97
N ALA A 407 -15.00 -2.31 -9.11
CA ALA A 407 -15.36 -0.95 -9.53
C ALA A 407 -14.27 -0.34 -10.44
N GLY A 408 -13.00 -0.54 -10.10
CA GLY A 408 -11.87 -0.10 -10.90
C GLY A 408 -11.80 -0.76 -12.28
N GLY A 409 -12.18 -2.04 -12.37
CA GLY A 409 -12.37 -2.73 -13.64
C GLY A 409 -13.40 -2.04 -14.54
N ILE A 410 -14.54 -1.66 -13.98
CA ILE A 410 -15.59 -0.93 -14.72
C ILE A 410 -15.08 0.45 -15.16
N GLY A 411 -14.39 1.18 -14.27
CA GLY A 411 -13.78 2.46 -14.62
C GLY A 411 -12.76 2.35 -15.76
N GLY A 412 -11.84 1.38 -15.68
CA GLY A 412 -10.85 1.11 -16.74
C GLY A 412 -11.50 0.69 -18.06
N TRP A 413 -12.57 -0.10 -18.01
CA TRP A 413 -13.35 -0.47 -19.18
C TRP A 413 -13.96 0.74 -19.89
N LEU A 414 -14.57 1.66 -19.13
CA LEU A 414 -15.12 2.91 -19.67
C LEU A 414 -14.04 3.78 -20.31
N ILE A 415 -12.87 3.92 -19.66
CA ILE A 415 -11.72 4.64 -20.22
C ILE A 415 -11.35 4.09 -21.61
N SER A 416 -11.30 2.77 -21.77
CA SER A 416 -10.93 2.14 -23.05
C SER A 416 -12.04 2.23 -24.10
N ILE A 417 -13.31 2.11 -23.73
CA ILE A 417 -14.44 2.29 -24.68
C ILE A 417 -14.48 3.70 -25.23
N PHE A 418 -14.32 4.71 -24.38
CA PHE A 418 -14.34 6.11 -24.79
C PHE A 418 -13.00 6.59 -25.36
N ASN A 419 -12.00 5.70 -25.42
CA ASN A 419 -10.66 5.96 -25.90
C ASN A 419 -10.07 7.22 -25.24
N VAL A 420 -10.09 7.26 -23.92
CA VAL A 420 -9.54 8.34 -23.10
C VAL A 420 -8.14 7.93 -22.67
N GLY A 421 -7.14 8.73 -23.01
CA GLY A 421 -5.74 8.46 -22.66
C GLY A 421 -5.08 9.69 -22.06
N LEU A 422 -4.07 9.48 -21.22
CA LEU A 422 -3.23 10.56 -20.70
C LEU A 422 -2.27 11.03 -21.80
N ASN A 423 -2.28 12.32 -22.10
CA ASN A 423 -1.51 12.93 -23.18
C ASN A 423 -0.08 13.29 -22.74
N ASN A 424 0.13 13.48 -21.44
CA ASN A 424 1.43 13.79 -20.88
C ASN A 424 1.55 13.19 -19.45
N LEU A 425 2.60 13.57 -18.73
CA LEU A 425 2.96 13.01 -17.43
C LEU A 425 2.76 14.02 -16.27
N ALA A 426 1.98 15.08 -16.52
CA ALA A 426 1.70 16.13 -15.56
C ALA A 426 0.77 15.64 -14.45
N GLY A 427 1.29 15.60 -13.21
CA GLY A 427 0.53 15.22 -12.04
C GLY A 427 0.10 13.76 -12.09
N LEU A 428 0.99 12.81 -11.82
CA LEU A 428 0.65 11.39 -11.95
C LEU A 428 -0.18 10.86 -10.77
N GLY A 429 -1.44 11.27 -10.70
CA GLY A 429 -2.48 10.70 -9.84
C GLY A 429 -3.30 11.71 -9.02
N GLY A 430 -4.45 11.25 -8.53
CA GLY A 430 -5.39 12.09 -7.76
C GLY A 430 -5.96 13.23 -8.61
N ASP A 431 -6.33 14.33 -7.96
CA ASP A 431 -6.85 15.53 -8.62
C ASP A 431 -5.81 16.19 -9.53
N VAL A 432 -4.53 16.18 -9.12
CA VAL A 432 -3.42 16.68 -9.95
C VAL A 432 -3.28 15.83 -11.23
N GLY A 433 -3.69 14.55 -11.15
CA GLY A 433 -3.97 13.59 -12.23
C GLY A 433 -4.59 14.19 -13.48
N PHE A 434 -5.59 15.04 -13.28
CA PHE A 434 -6.40 15.53 -14.38
C PHE A 434 -5.63 16.45 -15.32
N LEU A 435 -4.53 17.06 -14.86
CA LEU A 435 -3.74 17.98 -15.67
C LEU A 435 -3.02 17.27 -16.82
N ALA A 436 -2.84 15.96 -16.75
CA ALA A 436 -2.25 15.15 -17.81
C ALA A 436 -3.20 14.85 -19.00
N TYR A 437 -4.50 15.17 -18.90
CA TYR A 437 -5.43 15.07 -20.02
C TYR A 437 -5.52 16.41 -20.77
N THR A 438 -5.14 16.46 -22.05
CA THR A 438 -5.27 17.68 -22.86
C THR A 438 -6.59 17.72 -23.63
N ASP A 439 -6.99 16.60 -24.25
CA ASP A 439 -8.08 16.63 -25.22
C ASP A 439 -9.44 16.25 -24.61
N LYS A 440 -9.47 15.14 -23.86
CA LYS A 440 -10.71 14.56 -23.30
C LYS A 440 -10.83 14.77 -21.79
N LEU A 441 -10.35 15.91 -21.27
CA LEU A 441 -10.29 16.20 -19.84
C LEU A 441 -11.64 16.00 -19.12
N VAL A 442 -12.70 16.63 -19.62
CA VAL A 442 -14.03 16.58 -18.98
C VAL A 442 -14.54 15.15 -18.92
N LEU A 443 -14.36 14.40 -20.00
CA LEU A 443 -14.77 13.00 -20.07
C LEU A 443 -13.95 12.11 -19.12
N ALA A 444 -12.65 12.37 -19.01
CA ALA A 444 -11.77 11.68 -18.05
C ALA A 444 -12.24 11.90 -16.61
N ILE A 445 -12.52 13.16 -16.22
CA ILE A 445 -13.04 13.51 -14.89
C ILE A 445 -14.36 12.78 -14.62
N ILE A 446 -15.28 12.76 -15.60
CA ILE A 446 -16.56 12.06 -15.45
C ILE A 446 -16.35 10.57 -15.22
N ILE A 447 -15.48 9.91 -16.00
CA ILE A 447 -15.24 8.47 -15.87
C ILE A 447 -14.57 8.13 -14.53
N ASP A 448 -13.58 8.93 -14.10
CA ASP A 448 -12.91 8.74 -12.83
C ASP A 448 -13.85 8.95 -11.64
N LEU A 449 -14.73 9.97 -11.72
CA LEU A 449 -15.81 10.18 -10.74
C LEU A 449 -16.81 9.02 -10.72
N VAL A 450 -17.20 8.49 -11.90
CA VAL A 450 -18.05 7.30 -11.99
C VAL A 450 -17.36 6.11 -11.33
N SER A 451 -16.07 5.90 -11.57
CA SER A 451 -15.27 4.84 -10.96
C SER A 451 -15.22 4.98 -9.42
N PHE A 452 -15.01 6.19 -8.92
CA PHE A 452 -15.04 6.52 -7.49
C PHE A 452 -16.42 6.23 -6.88
N VAL A 453 -17.50 6.70 -7.52
CA VAL A 453 -18.88 6.49 -7.06
C VAL A 453 -19.26 5.01 -7.10
N LEU A 454 -18.85 4.26 -8.13
CA LEU A 454 -19.03 2.80 -8.18
C LEU A 454 -18.28 2.11 -7.04
N GLY A 455 -17.06 2.55 -6.75
CA GLY A 455 -16.29 2.09 -5.59
C GLY A 455 -17.05 2.27 -4.28
N ILE A 456 -17.70 3.44 -4.11
CA ILE A 456 -18.57 3.71 -2.97
C ILE A 456 -19.79 2.79 -2.97
N LEU A 457 -20.57 2.78 -4.04
CA LEU A 457 -21.86 2.09 -4.12
C LEU A 457 -21.72 0.58 -3.96
N ILE A 458 -20.82 -0.04 -4.74
CA ILE A 458 -20.59 -1.48 -4.70
C ILE A 458 -20.09 -1.90 -3.32
N THR A 459 -19.13 -1.15 -2.75
CA THR A 459 -18.63 -1.46 -1.40
C THR A 459 -19.70 -1.25 -0.35
N TYR A 460 -20.45 -0.14 -0.40
CA TYR A 460 -21.50 0.17 0.56
C TYR A 460 -22.63 -0.88 0.55
N VAL A 461 -23.02 -1.38 -0.62
CA VAL A 461 -24.08 -2.40 -0.74
C VAL A 461 -23.58 -3.77 -0.28
N PHE A 462 -22.44 -4.24 -0.79
CA PHE A 462 -22.01 -5.63 -0.64
C PHE A 462 -21.10 -5.91 0.56
N TRP A 463 -20.42 -4.90 1.11
CA TRP A 463 -19.60 -5.09 2.32
C TRP A 463 -20.42 -4.82 3.58
N ASN A 464 -20.53 -5.80 4.48
CA ASN A 464 -21.09 -5.59 5.82
C ASN A 464 -19.97 -5.60 6.86
N GLU A 465 -20.05 -4.68 7.82
CA GLU A 465 -19.16 -4.66 8.98
C GLU A 465 -19.39 -5.95 9.79
N GLN A 466 -18.48 -6.91 9.68
CA GLN A 466 -18.50 -8.10 10.52
C GLN A 466 -18.10 -7.71 11.94
N GLN A 467 -18.88 -8.13 12.93
CA GLN A 467 -18.52 -7.96 14.33
C GLN A 467 -17.20 -8.71 14.59
N ALA A 468 -16.26 -8.07 15.29
CA ALA A 468 -14.94 -8.64 15.57
C ALA A 468 -15.04 -10.03 16.24
N GLU A 469 -16.11 -10.27 17.00
CA GLU A 469 -16.45 -11.55 17.64
C GLU A 469 -16.72 -12.67 16.63
N GLU A 470 -17.36 -12.37 15.50
CA GLU A 470 -17.74 -13.38 14.49
C GLU A 470 -16.52 -13.81 13.66
N ILE A 471 -15.62 -12.88 13.34
CA ILE A 471 -14.33 -13.17 12.68
C ILE A 471 -13.46 -14.02 13.61
N LEU A 472 -13.33 -13.61 14.88
CA LEU A 472 -12.55 -14.35 15.87
C LEU A 472 -13.11 -15.76 16.08
N PHE A 473 -14.42 -15.91 16.21
CA PHE A 473 -15.06 -17.22 16.38
C PHE A 473 -14.79 -18.12 15.16
N LYS A 474 -14.86 -17.56 13.94
CA LYS A 474 -14.60 -18.29 12.69
C LYS A 474 -13.14 -18.72 12.56
N ASP A 475 -12.20 -17.86 12.92
CA ASP A 475 -10.77 -18.16 12.90
C ASP A 475 -10.43 -19.21 13.96
N ILE A 476 -10.99 -19.09 15.16
CA ILE A 476 -10.91 -20.08 16.24
C ILE A 476 -11.48 -21.44 15.78
N THR A 477 -12.69 -21.47 15.20
CA THR A 477 -13.29 -22.73 14.72
C THR A 477 -12.52 -23.34 13.56
N LYS A 478 -11.90 -22.52 12.70
CA LYS A 478 -11.06 -23.00 11.60
C LYS A 478 -9.74 -23.58 12.12
N GLU A 479 -9.09 -22.93 13.07
CA GLU A 479 -7.86 -23.42 13.72
C GLU A 479 -8.12 -24.73 14.50
N LEU A 480 -9.27 -24.82 15.18
CA LEU A 480 -9.74 -26.04 15.85
C LEU A 480 -10.09 -27.16 14.86
N LYS A 481 -10.74 -26.85 13.73
CA LYS A 481 -11.05 -27.84 12.66
C LYS A 481 -9.80 -28.39 11.99
N ILE A 482 -8.78 -27.55 11.76
CA ILE A 482 -7.52 -27.96 11.13
C ILE A 482 -6.71 -28.85 12.08
N LYS A 483 -6.69 -28.55 13.38
CA LYS A 483 -6.00 -29.38 14.40
C LYS A 483 -6.74 -30.68 14.76
N THR A 484 -8.04 -30.77 14.51
CA THR A 484 -8.86 -32.01 14.64
C THR A 484 -8.97 -32.79 13.31
N GLY A 485 -8.24 -32.35 12.28
CA GLY A 485 -8.36 -32.78 10.88
C GLY A 485 -8.06 -34.24 10.54
N HIS A 486 -7.73 -35.10 11.52
CA HIS A 486 -7.57 -36.53 11.27
C HIS A 486 -8.78 -37.40 11.62
N TYR A 487 -9.82 -36.84 12.26
CA TYR A 487 -10.94 -37.64 12.76
C TYR A 487 -12.34 -37.22 12.25
N SER A 488 -12.50 -36.06 11.61
CA SER A 488 -13.86 -35.50 11.37
C SER A 488 -14.66 -36.15 10.23
N SER A 489 -14.03 -36.58 9.12
CA SER A 489 -14.75 -37.18 7.98
C SER A 489 -15.14 -38.64 8.24
N LYS A 490 -14.28 -39.40 8.94
CA LYS A 490 -14.57 -40.79 9.35
C LYS A 490 -15.62 -40.86 10.46
N LEU A 491 -15.67 -39.87 11.37
CA LEU A 491 -16.66 -39.78 12.45
C LEU A 491 -18.07 -39.41 12.00
N GLN A 492 -18.24 -38.51 11.02
CA GLN A 492 -19.58 -38.22 10.47
C GLN A 492 -20.18 -39.44 9.76
N THR A 493 -19.33 -40.24 9.10
CA THR A 493 -19.72 -41.50 8.47
C THR A 493 -19.97 -42.62 9.49
N LEU A 494 -19.26 -42.61 10.63
CA LEU A 494 -19.48 -43.53 11.75
C LEU A 494 -20.77 -43.20 12.53
N LEU A 495 -21.12 -41.93 12.72
CA LEU A 495 -22.33 -41.51 13.45
C LEU A 495 -23.63 -41.92 12.74
N ILE A 496 -23.61 -42.05 11.41
CA ILE A 496 -24.73 -42.58 10.63
C ILE A 496 -24.78 -44.12 10.76
N LYS A 497 -23.63 -44.80 10.89
CA LYS A 497 -23.55 -46.26 11.11
C LYS A 497 -23.79 -46.70 12.57
N LEU A 498 -23.59 -45.82 13.55
CA LEU A 498 -23.68 -46.11 14.99
C LEU A 498 -25.08 -45.94 15.59
N LYS A 499 -26.13 -45.90 14.77
CA LYS A 499 -27.50 -46.15 15.24
C LYS A 499 -27.78 -47.64 15.52
N ILE A 500 -26.79 -48.52 15.33
CA ILE A 500 -26.88 -49.95 15.61
C ILE A 500 -25.68 -50.40 16.46
N LYS A 501 -26.02 -51.05 17.58
CA LYS A 501 -25.22 -51.79 18.55
C LYS A 501 -24.27 -51.00 19.48
N LYS A 502 -24.72 -50.95 20.75
CA LYS A 502 -23.93 -50.87 21.98
C LYS A 502 -22.80 -51.90 21.93
N GLU A 503 -21.55 -51.45 22.08
CA GLU A 503 -20.70 -51.74 23.25
C GLU A 503 -19.27 -51.21 23.04
N GLN A 504 -18.69 -50.74 24.15
CA GLN A 504 -17.31 -50.29 24.35
C GLN A 504 -16.82 -49.08 23.54
N THR A 505 -16.86 -47.91 24.18
CA THR A 505 -16.06 -46.73 23.78
C THR A 505 -15.26 -46.22 24.97
N SER A 506 -13.97 -45.98 24.75
CA SER A 506 -13.02 -45.49 25.75
C SER A 506 -13.42 -44.11 26.28
N GLU A 507 -13.11 -43.84 27.55
CA GLU A 507 -13.43 -42.58 28.25
C GLU A 507 -13.03 -41.32 27.45
N LYS A 508 -11.96 -41.38 26.66
CA LYS A 508 -11.49 -40.27 25.80
C LYS A 508 -12.46 -39.90 24.67
N GLN A 509 -13.21 -40.85 24.10
CA GLN A 509 -14.15 -40.56 23.01
C GLN A 509 -15.43 -39.90 23.52
N THR A 510 -15.89 -40.32 24.70
CA THR A 510 -17.05 -39.74 25.39
C THR A 510 -16.77 -38.30 25.83
N GLU A 511 -15.55 -38.03 26.29
CA GLU A 511 -15.11 -36.70 26.69
C GLU A 511 -15.07 -35.73 25.51
N ILE A 512 -14.54 -36.15 24.35
CA ILE A 512 -14.52 -35.33 23.12
C ILE A 512 -15.93 -34.99 22.62
N ILE A 513 -16.87 -35.96 22.66
CA ILE A 513 -18.27 -35.74 22.28
C ILE A 513 -18.96 -34.77 23.25
N LYS A 514 -18.63 -34.84 24.54
CA LYS A 514 -19.12 -33.91 25.56
C LYS A 514 -18.60 -32.50 25.30
N THR A 515 -17.29 -32.34 25.06
CA THR A 515 -16.66 -31.06 24.70
C THR A 515 -17.29 -30.46 23.44
N TYR A 516 -17.64 -31.26 22.43
CA TYR A 516 -18.27 -30.76 21.21
C TYR A 516 -19.70 -30.26 21.45
N LYS A 517 -20.48 -30.95 22.30
CA LYS A 517 -21.82 -30.49 22.72
C LYS A 517 -21.74 -29.20 23.53
N ASP A 518 -20.73 -29.07 24.39
CA ASP A 518 -20.50 -27.88 25.19
C ASP A 518 -20.11 -26.66 24.31
N ILE A 519 -19.30 -26.89 23.27
CA ILE A 519 -18.97 -25.87 22.26
C ILE A 519 -20.21 -25.43 21.45
N ASP A 520 -21.10 -26.36 21.09
CA ASP A 520 -22.35 -26.04 20.39
C ASP A 520 -23.35 -25.27 21.27
N LEU A 521 -23.39 -25.58 22.58
CA LEU A 521 -24.14 -24.81 23.57
C LEU A 521 -23.59 -23.39 23.73
N LEU A 522 -22.27 -23.25 23.80
CA LEU A 522 -21.59 -21.95 23.81
C LEU A 522 -21.87 -21.13 22.55
N TYR A 523 -21.88 -21.77 21.37
CA TYR A 523 -22.26 -21.13 20.12
C TYR A 523 -23.70 -20.58 20.16
N LYS A 524 -24.64 -21.34 20.72
CA LYS A 524 -26.04 -20.89 20.89
C LYS A 524 -26.15 -19.72 21.87
N ASP A 525 -25.39 -19.73 22.96
CA ASP A 525 -25.37 -18.65 23.94
C ASP A 525 -24.74 -17.36 23.37
N ILE A 526 -23.65 -17.46 22.61
CA ILE A 526 -23.03 -16.33 21.89
C ILE A 526 -23.98 -15.77 20.84
N LYS A 527 -24.67 -16.63 20.07
CA LYS A 527 -25.68 -16.21 19.08
C LYS A 527 -26.88 -15.52 19.72
N LYS A 528 -27.27 -15.93 20.93
CA LYS A 528 -28.32 -15.28 21.72
C LYS A 528 -27.86 -13.92 22.24
N PHE A 529 -26.62 -13.83 22.70
CA PHE A 529 -25.98 -12.59 23.13
C PHE A 529 -25.87 -11.58 21.98
N SER A 530 -25.36 -11.98 20.82
CA SER A 530 -25.24 -11.10 19.64
C SER A 530 -26.60 -10.55 19.18
N LYS A 531 -27.67 -11.34 19.29
CA LYS A 531 -29.05 -10.89 19.02
C LYS A 531 -29.53 -9.83 20.02
N GLN A 532 -29.10 -9.90 21.28
CA GLN A 532 -29.42 -8.90 22.30
C GLN A 532 -28.60 -7.61 22.09
N THR A 533 -27.32 -7.73 21.75
CA THR A 533 -26.47 -6.57 21.39
C THR A 533 -27.02 -5.85 20.17
N LEU A 534 -27.48 -6.58 19.14
CA LEU A 534 -28.15 -6.00 17.97
C LEU A 534 -29.46 -5.27 18.34
N LYS A 535 -30.19 -5.76 19.35
CA LYS A 535 -31.41 -5.11 19.85
C LYS A 535 -31.08 -3.81 20.60
N TYR A 536 -30.03 -3.82 21.40
CA TYR A 536 -29.51 -2.63 22.07
C TYR A 536 -29.05 -1.57 21.06
N GLU A 537 -28.29 -1.94 20.03
CA GLU A 537 -27.84 -1.03 18.98
C GLU A 537 -29.02 -0.35 18.24
N LYS A 538 -30.08 -1.11 17.94
CA LYS A 538 -31.30 -0.55 17.32
C LYS A 538 -32.01 0.46 18.23
N LEU A 539 -31.94 0.29 19.55
CA LEU A 539 -32.51 1.25 20.51
C LEU A 539 -31.67 2.52 20.57
N VAL A 540 -30.33 2.41 20.59
CA VAL A 540 -29.42 3.57 20.55
C VAL A 540 -29.56 4.36 19.24
N GLU A 541 -29.72 3.68 18.10
CA GLU A 541 -29.94 4.34 16.81
C GLU A 541 -31.28 5.08 16.77
N LYS A 542 -32.34 4.51 17.37
CA LYS A 542 -33.63 5.19 17.55
C LYS A 542 -33.48 6.43 18.45
N LEU A 543 -32.66 6.35 19.52
CA LEU A 543 -32.39 7.49 20.40
C LEU A 543 -31.76 8.65 19.62
N LYS A 544 -30.71 8.37 18.83
CA LYS A 544 -30.04 9.38 18.00
C LYS A 544 -30.98 10.03 16.96
N LYS A 545 -31.91 9.26 16.39
CA LYS A 545 -32.95 9.78 15.48
C LYS A 545 -33.96 10.69 16.19
N ILE A 546 -34.24 10.44 17.47
CA ILE A 546 -35.10 11.30 18.30
C ILE A 546 -34.35 12.56 18.69
N GLU A 547 -33.08 12.48 19.10
CA GLU A 547 -32.26 13.65 19.46
C GLU A 547 -32.09 14.62 18.28
N THR A 548 -31.82 14.09 17.09
CA THR A 548 -31.71 14.90 15.86
C THR A 548 -33.05 15.52 15.43
N LYS A 549 -34.19 14.87 15.71
CA LYS A 549 -35.53 15.44 15.48
C LYS A 549 -35.88 16.50 16.52
N ASN A 550 -35.53 16.29 17.79
CA ASN A 550 -35.78 17.25 18.86
C ASN A 550 -35.01 18.57 18.62
N TYR A 551 -33.76 18.48 18.17
CA TYR A 551 -32.96 19.65 17.81
C TYR A 551 -33.57 20.49 16.66
N LYS A 552 -34.39 19.89 15.79
CA LYS A 552 -35.04 20.57 14.66
C LYS A 552 -36.41 21.18 14.98
N ILE A 553 -37.02 20.83 16.11
CA ILE A 553 -38.41 21.20 16.43
C ILE A 553 -38.44 22.11 17.67
N LYS A 554 -38.84 23.38 17.50
CA LYS A 554 -38.95 24.39 18.58
C LYS A 554 -40.31 24.45 19.30
N ASN A 555 -41.28 23.59 18.95
CA ASN A 555 -42.61 23.60 19.55
C ASN A 555 -42.66 22.89 20.92
N ASN A 556 -43.07 23.61 21.99
CA ASN A 556 -43.04 23.15 23.38
C ASN A 556 -43.83 21.84 23.66
N ILE A 557 -44.94 21.60 22.96
CA ILE A 557 -45.78 20.39 23.20
C ILE A 557 -45.14 19.14 22.59
N LEU A 558 -44.60 19.24 21.38
CA LEU A 558 -43.99 18.10 20.69
C LEU A 558 -42.61 17.75 21.28
N ALA A 559 -41.85 18.76 21.70
CA ALA A 559 -40.59 18.60 22.40
C ALA A 559 -40.77 17.80 23.69
N LYS A 560 -41.78 18.13 24.51
CA LYS A 560 -42.09 17.42 25.76
C LYS A 560 -42.47 15.96 25.53
N LYS A 561 -43.25 15.66 24.47
CA LYS A 561 -43.60 14.29 24.08
C LYS A 561 -42.40 13.48 23.55
N LEU A 562 -41.48 14.14 22.84
CA LEU A 562 -40.21 13.53 22.39
C LEU A 562 -39.26 13.28 23.56
N GLU A 563 -39.27 14.14 24.57
CA GLU A 563 -38.47 14.03 25.79
C GLU A 563 -38.96 12.87 26.68
N GLU A 564 -40.27 12.68 26.82
CA GLU A 564 -40.83 11.48 27.46
C GLU A 564 -40.49 10.19 26.70
N GLN A 565 -40.52 10.23 25.37
CA GLN A 565 -40.11 9.09 24.54
C GLN A 565 -38.61 8.82 24.69
N LYS A 566 -37.78 9.87 24.76
CA LYS A 566 -36.34 9.77 25.02
C LYS A 566 -36.09 9.09 26.36
N LEU A 567 -36.71 9.57 27.45
CA LEU A 567 -36.55 9.00 28.79
C LEU A 567 -36.99 7.52 28.86
N LYS A 568 -38.08 7.16 28.18
CA LYS A 568 -38.52 5.76 28.06
C LYS A 568 -37.48 4.91 27.33
N LEU A 569 -36.88 5.43 26.27
CA LEU A 569 -35.89 4.72 25.47
C LEU A 569 -34.54 4.60 26.21
N GLU A 570 -34.12 5.62 26.95
CA GLU A 570 -32.94 5.59 27.83
C GLU A 570 -33.08 4.53 28.92
N ASN A 571 -34.26 4.43 29.54
CA ASN A 571 -34.54 3.37 30.51
C ASN A 571 -34.53 1.97 29.87
N GLN A 572 -34.96 1.83 28.61
CA GLN A 572 -34.87 0.56 27.87
C GLN A 572 -33.41 0.22 27.51
N ILE A 573 -32.61 1.21 27.14
CA ILE A 573 -31.17 1.08 26.85
C ILE A 573 -30.46 0.61 28.10
N LYS A 574 -30.69 1.27 29.25
CA LYS A 574 -30.10 0.90 30.54
C LYS A 574 -30.44 -0.54 30.97
N ARG A 575 -31.70 -0.94 30.81
CA ARG A 575 -32.13 -2.34 31.05
C ARG A 575 -31.45 -3.35 30.11
N GLN A 576 -31.25 -3.00 28.85
CA GLN A 576 -30.55 -3.88 27.90
C GLN A 576 -29.04 -3.92 28.16
N GLU A 577 -28.43 -2.81 28.57
CA GLU A 577 -27.05 -2.73 29.08
C GLU A 577 -26.84 -3.68 30.26
N ASP A 578 -27.73 -3.63 31.27
CA ASP A 578 -27.65 -4.51 32.44
C ASP A 578 -27.76 -6.00 32.06
N ILE A 579 -28.62 -6.34 31.08
CA ILE A 579 -28.74 -7.70 30.55
C ILE A 579 -27.47 -8.13 29.83
N ILE A 580 -26.86 -7.24 29.04
CA ILE A 580 -25.61 -7.50 28.33
C ILE A 580 -24.46 -7.69 29.32
N ILE A 581 -24.34 -6.84 30.35
CA ILE A 581 -23.32 -6.95 31.40
C ILE A 581 -23.50 -8.25 32.22
N LYS A 582 -24.74 -8.61 32.54
CA LYS A 582 -25.04 -9.85 33.25
C LYS A 582 -24.70 -11.08 32.41
N ASN A 583 -25.07 -11.09 31.12
CA ASN A 583 -24.80 -12.21 30.21
C ASN A 583 -23.32 -12.32 29.85
N SER A 584 -22.59 -11.21 29.71
CA SER A 584 -21.15 -11.22 29.46
C SER A 584 -20.39 -11.81 30.66
N LYS A 585 -20.77 -11.44 31.90
CA LYS A 585 -20.23 -12.03 33.14
C LYS A 585 -20.55 -13.53 33.23
N ILE A 586 -21.79 -13.94 32.95
CA ILE A 586 -22.19 -15.37 33.00
C ILE A 586 -21.43 -16.20 31.96
N ASN A 587 -21.34 -15.71 30.71
CA ASN A 587 -20.61 -16.40 29.64
C ASN A 587 -19.11 -16.45 29.94
N TYR A 588 -18.54 -15.37 30.49
CA TYR A 588 -17.15 -15.36 30.94
C TYR A 588 -16.87 -16.44 31.99
N THR A 589 -17.70 -16.54 33.03
CA THR A 589 -17.51 -17.54 34.09
C THR A 589 -17.71 -18.98 33.59
N LYS A 590 -18.72 -19.22 32.75
CA LYS A 590 -18.93 -20.55 32.13
C LYS A 590 -17.75 -20.94 31.25
N ILE A 591 -17.30 -20.06 30.37
CA ILE A 591 -16.17 -20.31 29.46
C ILE A 591 -14.88 -20.51 30.26
N LYS A 592 -14.65 -19.71 31.30
CA LYS A 592 -13.52 -19.87 32.21
C LYS A 592 -13.53 -21.25 32.88
N ASN A 593 -14.66 -21.69 33.43
CA ASN A 593 -14.79 -23.03 34.02
C ASN A 593 -14.58 -24.16 33.00
N TYR A 594 -15.03 -23.99 31.75
CA TYR A 594 -14.77 -24.96 30.67
C TYR A 594 -13.30 -24.99 30.26
N ILE A 595 -12.63 -23.83 30.21
CA ILE A 595 -11.19 -23.75 29.96
C ILE A 595 -10.41 -24.40 31.10
N GLU A 596 -10.80 -24.18 32.37
CA GLU A 596 -10.20 -24.84 33.54
C GLU A 596 -10.45 -26.36 33.55
N GLN A 597 -11.58 -26.84 33.03
CA GLN A 597 -11.83 -28.28 32.83
C GLN A 597 -10.94 -28.86 31.71
N LEU A 598 -10.69 -28.09 30.65
CA LEU A 598 -9.75 -28.46 29.57
C LEU A 598 -8.28 -28.37 30.00
N GLU A 599 -7.94 -27.55 31.00
CA GLU A 599 -6.59 -27.44 31.59
C GLU A 599 -6.11 -28.76 32.24
N LYS A 600 -7.02 -29.66 32.64
CA LYS A 600 -6.67 -31.01 33.12
C LYS A 600 -6.09 -31.90 32.03
N ILE A 601 -6.25 -31.53 30.76
CA ILE A 601 -5.72 -32.23 29.58
C ILE A 601 -4.55 -31.39 29.06
N THR A 602 -3.37 -31.59 29.63
CA THR A 602 -2.16 -30.78 29.42
C THR A 602 -1.77 -30.62 27.94
N ASN A 603 -1.59 -29.37 27.45
CA ASN A 603 -0.62 -29.05 26.38
C ASN A 603 -0.39 -27.54 26.15
N SER A 604 0.85 -27.20 25.76
CA SER A 604 1.38 -25.84 25.51
C SER A 604 0.57 -24.98 24.51
N ASN A 605 -0.24 -25.62 23.67
CA ASN A 605 -1.08 -24.98 22.65
C ASN A 605 -2.26 -24.16 23.21
N LEU A 606 -2.70 -24.42 24.45
CA LEU A 606 -3.78 -23.66 25.11
C LEU A 606 -3.34 -22.25 25.54
N LYS A 607 -2.04 -22.03 25.75
CA LYS A 607 -1.48 -20.72 26.15
C LYS A 607 -1.52 -19.70 25.01
N ASP A 608 -1.34 -20.17 23.78
CA ASP A 608 -1.46 -19.34 22.56
C ASP A 608 -2.94 -19.00 22.27
N PHE A 609 -3.84 -19.96 22.50
CA PHE A 609 -5.29 -19.74 22.46
C PHE A 609 -5.75 -18.71 23.49
N LYS A 610 -5.27 -18.84 24.74
CA LYS A 610 -5.52 -17.90 25.85
C LYS A 610 -5.11 -16.47 25.46
N THR A 611 -3.91 -16.32 24.92
CA THR A 611 -3.37 -15.01 24.51
C THR A 611 -4.19 -14.39 23.36
N LYS A 612 -4.54 -15.16 22.32
CA LYS A 612 -5.36 -14.68 21.20
C LYS A 612 -6.78 -14.31 21.64
N TYR A 613 -7.40 -15.09 22.52
CA TYR A 613 -8.74 -14.84 23.03
C TYR A 613 -8.83 -13.61 23.95
N TYR A 614 -7.94 -13.50 24.95
CA TYR A 614 -7.90 -12.31 25.82
C TYR A 614 -7.51 -11.04 25.06
N SER A 615 -6.61 -11.14 24.10
CA SER A 615 -6.29 -10.01 23.22
C SER A 615 -7.51 -9.56 22.42
N ALA A 616 -8.33 -10.49 21.93
CA ALA A 616 -9.53 -10.15 21.18
C ALA A 616 -10.65 -9.59 22.05
N ILE A 617 -10.89 -10.13 23.26
CA ILE A 617 -11.83 -9.55 24.23
C ILE A 617 -11.40 -8.14 24.62
N ASN A 618 -10.12 -7.93 24.93
CA ASN A 618 -9.61 -6.60 25.27
C ASN A 618 -9.75 -5.65 24.09
N LYS A 619 -9.52 -6.13 22.87
CA LYS A 619 -9.72 -5.36 21.65
C LYS A 619 -11.20 -5.00 21.44
N ILE A 620 -12.14 -5.91 21.71
CA ILE A 620 -13.58 -5.61 21.68
C ILE A 620 -13.94 -4.59 22.77
N ALA A 621 -13.45 -4.77 24.00
CA ALA A 621 -13.71 -3.83 25.08
C ALA A 621 -13.16 -2.42 24.80
N LEU A 622 -11.96 -2.32 24.21
CA LEU A 622 -11.33 -1.07 23.78
C LEU A 622 -12.02 -0.44 22.56
N ASP A 623 -12.31 -1.23 21.52
CA ASP A 623 -12.95 -0.77 20.28
C ASP A 623 -14.37 -0.23 20.52
N TYR A 624 -15.05 -0.72 21.56
CA TYR A 624 -16.41 -0.32 21.93
C TYR A 624 -16.49 0.52 23.22
N LYS A 625 -15.34 0.95 23.79
CA LYS A 625 -15.25 1.77 25.03
C LYS A 625 -16.03 1.19 26.23
N LEU A 626 -16.02 -0.13 26.40
CA LEU A 626 -16.73 -0.81 27.49
C LEU A 626 -15.93 -0.84 28.80
N ILE A 627 -14.65 -0.47 28.75
CA ILE A 627 -13.75 -0.36 29.89
C ILE A 627 -12.91 0.91 29.67
N ASN A 628 -12.74 1.72 30.71
CA ASN A 628 -11.95 2.95 30.69
C ASN A 628 -10.44 2.68 30.67
#